data_AF-A0A8T5MKV3-F1
#
_entry.id   AF-A0A8T5MKV3-F1
#
_cell.length_a   1.000
_cell.length_b   1.000
_cell.length_c   1.000
_cell.angle_alpha   90.00
_cell.angle_beta   90.00
_cell.angle_gamma   90.00
#
_symmetry.space_group_name_H-M   'P 1'
#
loop_
_entity.id
_entity.type
_entity.pdbx_description
1 polymer ?
#
loop_
_entity_poly.entity_id
_entity_poly.type
_entity_poly.pdbx_seq_one_letter_code
_entity_poly.pdbx_strand_id
1 'polypeptide(L)'
;MQLVCLSFHHIKTKYANFQAVRFNDSEQFYEVTNGERVLLQTGTRVEVYAYTENIGSVFEVFTKKSGLTRKEIEDFFNVYFDKDAREHLFRMTCCIESRVLGETYIPLAVESAFKQALENSAAGPHMKAL
;
A
#
# COMPACT_ATOMS: atom_id res chain seq x y z
N MET A 1 -13.99 -4.61 11.88
CA MET A 1 -13.06 -4.16 10.80
C MET A 1 -12.24 -3.02 11.35
N GLN A 2 -10.95 -2.96 11.04
CA GLN A 2 -10.04 -1.91 11.53
C GLN A 2 -9.18 -1.38 10.38
N LEU A 3 -8.61 -0.19 10.54
CA LEU A 3 -7.71 0.37 9.54
C LEU A 3 -6.35 -0.34 9.65
N VAL A 4 -5.83 -0.82 8.53
CA VAL A 4 -4.52 -1.45 8.44
C VAL A 4 -3.73 -0.82 7.31
N CYS A 5 -2.44 -0.57 7.54
CA CYS A 5 -1.48 -0.25 6.48
C CYS A 5 -0.46 -1.37 6.38
N LEU A 6 -0.36 -1.99 5.20
CA LEU A 6 0.74 -2.88 4.85
C LEU A 6 1.74 -2.06 4.03
N SER A 7 2.94 -1.81 4.56
CA SER A 7 3.97 -0.99 3.90
C SER A 7 5.23 -1.80 3.59
N PHE A 8 5.66 -1.78 2.34
CA PHE A 8 6.90 -2.42 1.89
C PHE A 8 7.82 -1.41 1.19
N HIS A 9 9.00 -1.23 1.77
CA HIS A 9 10.07 -0.42 1.19
C HIS A 9 11.10 -1.30 0.45
N HIS A 10 11.51 -0.87 -0.75
CA HIS A 10 12.40 -1.65 -1.63
C HIS A 10 13.75 -2.09 -0.99
N ILE A 11 14.21 -1.41 0.07
CA ILE A 11 15.49 -1.69 0.73
C ILE A 11 15.47 -2.99 1.56
N LYS A 12 14.29 -3.53 1.85
CA LYS A 12 14.15 -4.76 2.65
C LYS A 12 14.53 -6.04 1.88
N THR A 13 14.71 -5.95 0.56
CA THR A 13 14.98 -7.12 -0.29
C THR A 13 15.70 -6.70 -1.56
N LYS A 14 15.95 -7.66 -2.45
CA LYS A 14 16.53 -7.37 -3.77
C LYS A 14 15.53 -6.59 -4.63
N TYR A 15 16.03 -5.67 -5.46
CA TYR A 15 15.18 -4.85 -6.32
C TYR A 15 14.25 -5.66 -7.24
N ALA A 16 14.70 -6.83 -7.72
CA ALA A 16 13.87 -7.74 -8.51
C ALA A 16 12.59 -8.21 -7.76
N ASN A 17 12.71 -8.51 -6.46
CA ASN A 17 11.57 -8.89 -5.63
C ASN A 17 10.63 -7.70 -5.40
N PHE A 18 11.19 -6.50 -5.22
CA PHE A 18 10.38 -5.27 -5.15
C PHE A 18 9.64 -4.99 -6.45
N GLN A 19 10.24 -5.21 -7.62
CA GLN A 19 9.55 -5.07 -8.90
C GLN A 19 8.43 -6.11 -9.06
N ALA A 20 8.65 -7.35 -8.61
CA ALA A 20 7.69 -8.44 -8.77
C ALA A 20 6.35 -8.20 -8.03
N VAL A 21 6.38 -7.53 -6.88
CA VAL A 21 5.17 -7.21 -6.10
C VAL A 21 4.38 -6.01 -6.64
N ARG A 22 4.98 -5.21 -7.54
CA ARG A 22 4.34 -4.01 -8.07
C ARG A 22 3.31 -4.35 -9.13
N PHE A 23 2.26 -3.56 -9.16
CA PHE A 23 1.31 -3.52 -10.26
C PHE A 23 1.76 -2.43 -11.23
N ASN A 24 1.82 -2.78 -12.52
CA ASN A 24 2.01 -1.81 -13.60
C ASN A 24 0.69 -1.10 -13.92
N ASP A 25 -0.41 -1.83 -13.74
CA ASP A 25 -1.77 -1.35 -13.86
C ASP A 25 -2.48 -1.62 -12.52
N SER A 26 -2.90 -0.57 -11.86
CA SER A 26 -3.58 -0.63 -10.56
C SER A 26 -4.91 -1.36 -10.64
N GLU A 27 -5.59 -1.38 -11.79
CA GLU A 27 -6.87 -2.08 -11.95
C GLU A 27 -6.74 -3.56 -11.59
N GLN A 28 -5.64 -4.20 -11.99
CA GLN A 28 -5.34 -5.60 -11.66
C GLN A 28 -5.35 -5.89 -10.16
N PHE A 29 -4.95 -4.92 -9.33
CA PHE A 29 -5.03 -5.05 -7.89
C PHE A 29 -6.49 -4.96 -7.42
N TYR A 30 -7.25 -3.99 -7.95
CA TYR A 30 -8.63 -3.79 -7.55
C TYR A 30 -9.57 -4.92 -8.02
N GLU A 31 -9.29 -5.56 -9.14
CA GLU A 31 -10.05 -6.72 -9.64
C GLU A 31 -9.97 -7.96 -8.72
N VAL A 32 -8.83 -8.15 -8.05
CA VAL A 32 -8.57 -9.35 -7.23
C VAL A 32 -8.71 -9.09 -5.73
N THR A 33 -9.10 -7.88 -5.34
CA THR A 33 -9.30 -7.47 -3.95
C THR A 33 -10.71 -6.94 -3.75
N ASN A 34 -11.20 -6.93 -2.51
CA ASN A 34 -12.53 -6.44 -2.17
C ASN A 34 -12.50 -5.55 -0.93
N GLY A 35 -13.57 -4.77 -0.73
CA GLY A 35 -13.73 -3.90 0.44
C GLY A 35 -13.09 -2.52 0.28
N GLU A 36 -12.97 -1.79 1.38
CA GLU A 36 -12.39 -0.44 1.39
C GLU A 36 -10.85 -0.51 1.40
N ARG A 37 -10.20 -0.07 0.31
CA ARG A 37 -8.74 -0.09 0.19
C ARG A 37 -8.17 0.96 -0.78
N VAL A 38 -6.92 1.33 -0.58
CA VAL A 38 -6.12 2.21 -1.43
C VAL A 38 -4.74 1.58 -1.65
N LEU A 39 -4.34 1.44 -2.92
CA LEU A 39 -3.00 1.02 -3.31
C LEU A 39 -2.13 2.25 -3.60
N LEU A 40 -1.06 2.41 -2.85
CA LEU A 40 -0.07 3.48 -3.05
C LEU A 40 1.25 2.88 -3.53
N GLN A 41 1.70 3.27 -4.72
CA GLN A 41 2.96 2.82 -5.29
C GLN A 41 3.83 4.00 -5.70
N THR A 42 5.03 4.10 -5.13
CA THR A 42 6.06 5.09 -5.51
C THR A 42 7.29 4.39 -6.09
N GLY A 43 8.34 5.10 -6.51
CA GLY A 43 9.57 4.43 -6.95
C GLY A 43 10.25 3.58 -5.87
N THR A 44 9.95 3.82 -4.59
CA THR A 44 10.67 3.23 -3.46
C THR A 44 9.80 2.41 -2.51
N ARG A 45 8.47 2.53 -2.61
CA ARG A 45 7.50 1.89 -1.69
C ARG A 45 6.29 1.32 -2.43
N VAL A 46 5.70 0.30 -1.82
CA VAL A 46 4.37 -0.23 -2.11
C VAL A 46 3.62 -0.29 -0.79
N GLU A 47 2.50 0.40 -0.69
CA GLU A 47 1.65 0.39 0.49
C GLU A 47 0.20 0.09 0.14
N VAL A 48 -0.48 -0.63 1.03
CA VAL A 48 -1.92 -0.85 0.96
C VAL A 48 -2.54 -0.38 2.25
N TYR A 49 -3.40 0.62 2.15
CA TYR A 49 -4.29 1.02 3.22
C TYR A 49 -5.62 0.30 3.01
N ALA A 50 -6.11 -0.40 4.02
CA ALA A 50 -7.36 -1.13 3.93
C ALA A 50 -8.14 -1.10 5.25
N TYR A 51 -9.46 -1.07 5.15
CA TYR A 51 -10.34 -1.28 6.31
C TYR A 51 -10.82 -2.74 6.30
N THR A 52 -10.16 -3.59 7.08
CA THR A 52 -10.35 -5.04 7.05
C THR A 52 -10.02 -5.69 8.40
N GLU A 53 -10.49 -6.91 8.62
CA GLU A 53 -10.01 -7.79 9.71
C GLU A 53 -9.08 -8.89 9.18
N ASN A 54 -9.13 -9.14 7.87
CA ASN A 54 -8.36 -10.19 7.22
C ASN A 54 -7.25 -9.55 6.38
N ILE A 55 -6.08 -9.42 6.99
CA ILE A 55 -4.84 -8.94 6.36
C ILE A 55 -4.28 -10.02 5.42
N GLY A 56 -4.62 -11.30 5.69
CA GLY A 56 -4.12 -12.43 4.95
C GLY A 56 -4.53 -12.45 3.48
N SER A 57 -5.73 -11.96 3.17
CA SER A 57 -6.18 -11.83 1.77
C SER A 57 -5.32 -10.85 0.97
N VAL A 58 -4.85 -9.76 1.59
CA VAL A 58 -3.98 -8.76 0.94
C VAL A 58 -2.61 -9.39 0.62
N PHE A 59 -2.04 -10.12 1.58
CA PHE A 59 -0.78 -10.83 1.37
C PHE A 59 -0.88 -11.94 0.31
N GLU A 60 -2.02 -12.63 0.20
CA GLU A 60 -2.24 -13.63 -0.86
C GLU A 60 -2.19 -13.00 -2.25
N VAL A 61 -2.72 -11.79 -2.41
CA VAL A 61 -2.67 -11.06 -3.68
C VAL A 61 -1.22 -10.80 -4.09
N PHE A 62 -0.38 -10.32 -3.18
CA PHE A 62 1.05 -10.11 -3.47
C PHE A 62 1.82 -11.42 -3.69
N THR A 63 1.48 -12.47 -2.95
CA THR A 63 2.06 -13.81 -3.11
C THR A 63 1.78 -14.34 -4.53
N LYS A 64 0.51 -14.33 -4.96
CA LYS A 64 0.09 -14.77 -6.30
C LYS A 64 0.70 -13.91 -7.41
N LYS A 65 0.75 -12.59 -7.21
CA LYS A 65 1.27 -11.63 -8.20
C LYS A 65 2.78 -11.76 -8.43
N SER A 66 3.54 -11.97 -7.35
CA SER A 66 5.01 -11.96 -7.39
C SER A 66 5.63 -13.34 -7.60
N GLY A 67 4.89 -14.42 -7.30
CA GLY A 67 5.43 -15.78 -7.28
C GLY A 67 6.36 -16.07 -6.09
N LEU A 68 6.52 -15.13 -5.17
CA LEU A 68 7.27 -15.29 -3.94
C LEU A 68 6.49 -16.11 -2.93
N THR A 69 7.18 -16.69 -1.95
CA THR A 69 6.51 -17.44 -0.89
C THR A 69 5.75 -16.49 0.04
N ARG A 70 4.70 -17.01 0.67
CA ARG A 70 3.92 -16.25 1.65
C ARG A 70 4.78 -15.65 2.77
N LYS A 71 5.75 -16.44 3.26
CA LYS A 71 6.66 -16.03 4.32
C LYS A 71 7.55 -14.85 3.88
N GLU A 72 8.11 -14.90 2.67
CA GLU A 72 8.91 -13.77 2.15
C GLU A 72 8.09 -12.49 2.05
N ILE A 73 6.84 -12.58 1.56
CA ILE A 73 5.94 -11.44 1.49
C ILE A 73 5.66 -10.87 2.89
N GLU A 74 5.33 -11.71 3.86
CA GLU A 74 5.10 -11.25 5.25
C GLU A 74 6.36 -10.61 5.86
N ASP A 75 7.55 -11.15 5.61
CA ASP A 75 8.82 -10.59 6.10
C ASP A 75 9.14 -9.22 5.45
N PHE A 76 8.72 -8.99 4.21
CA PHE A 76 8.95 -7.72 3.50
C PHE A 76 8.04 -6.59 3.97
N PHE A 77 6.79 -6.87 4.34
CA PHE A 77 5.85 -5.82 4.71
C PHE A 77 5.89 -5.52 6.22
N ASN A 78 5.93 -4.24 6.57
CA ASN A 78 5.53 -3.78 7.89
C ASN A 78 4.00 -3.68 7.94
N VAL A 79 3.41 -3.96 9.10
CA VAL A 79 1.97 -3.84 9.31
C VAL A 79 1.71 -2.83 10.42
N TYR A 80 0.92 -1.82 10.13
CA TYR A 80 0.49 -0.80 11.08
C TYR A 80 -1.03 -0.85 11.24
N PHE A 81 -1.52 -0.62 12.45
CA PHE A 81 -2.94 -0.70 12.79
C PHE A 81 -3.47 0.65 13.27
N ASP A 82 -4.70 0.97 12.89
CA ASP A 82 -5.48 2.12 13.32
C ASP A 82 -4.70 3.44 13.41
N LYS A 83 -4.33 3.85 14.63
CA LYS A 83 -3.62 5.11 14.86
C LYS A 83 -2.25 5.12 14.18
N ASP A 84 -1.53 4.01 14.23
CA ASP A 84 -0.19 3.92 13.66
C ASP A 84 -0.24 3.96 12.12
N ALA A 85 -1.29 3.39 11.53
CA ALA A 85 -1.52 3.48 10.08
C ALA A 85 -1.78 4.93 9.64
N ARG A 86 -2.60 5.68 10.40
CA ARG A 86 -2.84 7.11 10.17
C ARG A 86 -1.58 7.95 10.32
N GLU A 87 -0.84 7.73 11.40
CA GLU A 87 0.38 8.47 11.68
C GLU A 87 1.45 8.21 10.61
N HIS A 88 1.59 6.96 10.17
CA HIS A 88 2.48 6.58 9.07
C HIS A 88 2.14 7.33 7.78
N LEU A 89 0.85 7.36 7.37
CA LEU A 89 0.40 8.11 6.19
C LEU A 89 0.74 9.60 6.28
N PHE A 90 0.43 10.25 7.40
CA PHE A 90 0.68 11.69 7.55
C PHE A 90 2.18 12.00 7.59
N ARG A 91 2.98 11.22 8.30
CA ARG A 91 4.45 11.39 8.34
C ARG A 91 5.06 11.25 6.96
N MET A 92 4.61 10.26 6.19
CA MET A 92 5.05 10.05 4.81
C MET A 92 4.63 11.22 3.91
N THR A 93 3.37 11.64 3.99
CA THR A 93 2.81 12.73 3.16
C THR A 93 3.47 14.07 3.46
N CYS A 94 3.81 14.35 4.72
CA CYS A 94 4.61 15.52 5.11
C CYS A 94 6.11 15.38 4.77
N CYS A 95 6.49 14.32 4.04
CA CYS A 95 7.87 14.00 3.65
C CYS A 95 8.86 13.84 4.82
N ILE A 96 8.38 13.61 6.05
CA ILE A 96 9.21 13.39 7.25
C ILE A 96 9.97 12.07 7.13
N GLU A 97 9.39 11.08 6.44
CA GLU A 97 10.01 9.76 6.23
C GLU A 97 10.71 9.61 4.88
N SER A 98 10.77 10.68 4.07
CA SER A 98 11.46 10.61 2.80
C SER A 98 12.98 10.58 3.04
N ARG A 99 13.63 9.59 2.44
CA ARG A 99 15.10 9.47 2.43
C ARG A 99 15.75 10.39 1.39
N VAL A 100 14.94 11.13 0.63
CA VAL A 100 15.37 12.09 -0.37
C VAL A 100 14.78 13.45 0.02
N LEU A 101 15.63 14.31 0.59
CA LEU A 101 15.27 15.69 0.89
C LEU A 101 14.71 16.36 -0.37
N GLY A 102 13.43 16.76 -0.34
CA GLY A 102 12.77 17.45 -1.44
C GLY A 102 11.90 16.60 -2.36
N GLU A 103 11.51 15.36 -2.00
CA GLU A 103 10.46 14.64 -2.72
C GLU A 103 9.11 15.36 -2.59
N THR A 104 8.83 16.28 -3.50
CA THR A 104 7.56 17.01 -3.56
C THR A 104 6.42 16.17 -4.16
N TYR A 105 6.72 14.97 -4.66
CA TYR A 105 5.76 14.13 -5.38
C TYR A 105 4.97 13.19 -4.47
N ILE A 106 5.35 12.99 -3.20
CA ILE A 106 4.64 12.06 -2.30
C ILE A 106 3.17 12.47 -2.10
N PRO A 107 2.84 13.74 -1.80
CA PRO A 107 1.43 14.17 -1.73
C PRO A 107 0.65 13.90 -3.03
N LEU A 108 1.27 14.13 -4.19
CA LEU A 108 0.64 13.87 -5.49
C LEU A 108 0.40 12.37 -5.72
N ALA A 109 1.33 11.51 -5.27
CA ALA A 109 1.16 10.07 -5.34
C ALA A 109 0.02 9.58 -4.44
N VAL A 110 -0.11 10.14 -3.24
CA VAL A 110 -1.24 9.86 -2.33
C VAL A 110 -2.57 10.28 -2.96
N GLU A 111 -2.64 11.50 -3.51
CA GLU A 111 -3.84 11.99 -4.20
C GLU A 111 -4.21 11.10 -5.41
N SER A 112 -3.22 10.72 -6.23
CA SER A 112 -3.43 9.84 -7.38
C SER A 112 -3.90 8.45 -6.96
N ALA A 113 -3.28 7.86 -5.94
CA ALA A 113 -3.68 6.56 -5.39
C ALA A 113 -5.13 6.58 -4.88
N PHE A 114 -5.51 7.66 -4.19
CA PHE A 114 -6.88 7.82 -3.70
C PHE A 114 -7.90 7.99 -4.84
N LYS A 115 -7.57 8.76 -5.88
CA LYS A 115 -8.42 8.87 -7.09
C LYS A 115 -8.62 7.53 -7.78
N GLN A 116 -7.55 6.76 -7.97
CA GLN A 116 -7.64 5.41 -8.54
C GLN A 116 -8.54 4.49 -7.71
N ALA A 117 -8.47 4.58 -6.38
CA ALA A 117 -9.36 3.82 -5.50
C ALA A 117 -10.83 4.26 -5.64
N LEU A 118 -11.11 5.57 -5.80
CA LEU A 118 -12.46 6.08 -6.04
C LEU A 118 -13.03 5.58 -7.38
N GLU A 119 -12.24 5.65 -8.45
CA GLU A 119 -12.61 5.19 -9.80
C GLU A 119 -12.96 3.69 -9.79
N ASN A 120 -12.26 2.91 -8.98
CA ASN A 120 -12.49 1.47 -8.79
C ASN A 120 -13.53 1.14 -7.70
N SER A 121 -14.29 2.12 -7.21
CA SER A 121 -15.28 1.94 -6.12
C SER A 121 -14.72 1.28 -4.86
N ALA A 122 -13.42 1.46 -4.61
CA ALA A 122 -12.67 0.87 -3.50
C ALA A 122 -12.50 1.84 -2.31
N ALA A 123 -12.84 3.11 -2.46
CA ALA A 123 -12.79 4.11 -1.38
C ALA A 123 -14.19 4.44 -0.84
N GLY A 124 -14.55 3.82 0.29
CA GLY A 124 -15.78 4.09 1.04
C GLY A 124 -15.61 5.16 2.12
N PRO A 125 -16.54 5.25 3.08
CA PRO A 125 -16.51 6.28 4.12
C PRO A 125 -15.24 6.29 4.98
N HIS A 126 -14.67 5.11 5.27
CA HIS A 126 -13.48 5.02 6.13
C HIS A 126 -12.23 5.48 5.38
N MET A 127 -12.08 5.11 4.10
CA MET A 127 -10.97 5.61 3.27
C MET A 127 -11.13 7.09 2.93
N LYS A 128 -12.35 7.61 2.81
CA LYS A 128 -12.61 9.05 2.57
C LYS A 128 -12.34 9.92 3.79
N ALA A 129 -12.48 9.37 4.99
CA ALA A 129 -12.24 10.07 6.25
C ALA A 129 -10.78 10.01 6.71
N LEU A 130 -9.99 9.09 6.15
CA LEU A 130 -8.55 8.98 6.34
C LEU A 130 -7.82 10.16 5.70
#